data_AF-A0A352WJA5-F1
#
_entry.id   AF-A0A352WJA5-F1
#
_cell.length_a   1.000
_cell.length_b   1.000
_cell.length_c   1.000
_cell.angle_alpha   90.00
_cell.angle_beta   90.00
_cell.angle_gamma   90.00
#
_symmetry.space_group_name_H-M   'P 1'
#
loop_
_entity.id
_entity.type
_entity.pdbx_description
1 polymer ?
#
loop_
_entity_poly.entity_id
_entity_poly.type
_entity_poly.pdbx_seq_one_letter_code
_entity_poly.pdbx_strand_id
1 'polypeptide(L)'
;MSNVRRIYVEKKQDYAVRAKDLQQQFREYLGLKNITVRELVRYDIENITDDTYRKAIPTVFSEPPVDIVYEEEFPLREGDFIFATEFLPGQFDQRADSAEQCVKLLNETEEPVIRSAVTYVISGDLTKDDKRAIMDYVVNPVDSRITNEVKPDTLVMQYPDPEDVKIFDGFKDMPVKALEELYGSLGLAMTFKDFLHIQNYFKNEEKRDPSMTEIRVLDTYWSDHCRHTTFATELTDVKFTDGFFKDAIEGTFEKYKADRAVIYKGRDDKFICLMDIALMGMKKLRADGKLADLDESDEINACTIVVPVTIDGVTEDWLVSFKNETHNHPTEIEPFGGAATCLGGAIRDPLSGRTYVYQAMRVTGAADPTKSLKETMPGKLPQRKIVRTAAEGYSSYGNQIGLATGLVNEVYHPNYVAKRMEIGAVIGAAPKKNVKRLSSDPGDVIILLGGRTGRDGCGGATGSSKAHTSESLTTCGAEVQKGNAPTERKLQRLFRREEVATLIKKCNDFGAGGVSVAIGELAAGLDINLDLVPKKYAGLDGTELAISESQERMALVVDPADADKILAYAREENLEAVKVATVTESPRLVMKWRGKTIVDLSRA
;
A
#
# COMPACT_ATOMS: atom_id res chain seq x y z
N MET A 1 -2.32 -3.58 -39.92
CA MET A 1 -0.96 -3.91 -39.45
C MET A 1 -0.88 -3.40 -38.03
N SER A 2 -0.46 -4.24 -37.08
CA SER A 2 -0.34 -3.84 -35.66
C SER A 2 0.61 -2.63 -35.56
N ASN A 3 0.20 -1.60 -34.82
CA ASN A 3 1.03 -0.43 -34.50
C ASN A 3 2.00 -0.72 -33.35
N VAL A 4 1.93 -1.92 -32.76
CA VAL A 4 2.76 -2.34 -31.64
C VAL A 4 4.11 -2.85 -32.15
N ARG A 5 5.20 -2.34 -31.58
CA ARG A 5 6.57 -2.83 -31.81
C ARG A 5 6.99 -3.67 -30.63
N ARG A 6 7.73 -4.75 -30.90
CA ARG A 6 8.20 -5.65 -29.85
C ARG A 6 9.71 -5.74 -29.86
N ILE A 7 10.31 -5.61 -28.69
CA ILE A 7 11.74 -5.85 -28.48
C ILE A 7 11.96 -6.81 -27.32
N TYR A 8 13.06 -7.55 -27.39
CA TYR A 8 13.57 -8.42 -26.34
C TYR A 8 14.97 -7.98 -25.95
N VAL A 9 15.21 -7.83 -24.65
CA VAL A 9 16.49 -7.37 -24.10
C VAL A 9 17.04 -8.47 -23.20
N GLU A 10 18.18 -9.02 -23.59
CA GLU A 10 18.86 -10.11 -22.90
C GLU A 10 20.20 -9.63 -22.34
N LYS A 11 20.51 -9.93 -21.07
CA LYS A 11 21.85 -9.68 -20.52
C LYS A 11 22.85 -10.62 -21.22
N LYS A 12 23.99 -10.08 -21.67
CA LYS A 12 25.11 -10.88 -22.18
C LYS A 12 25.55 -11.90 -21.14
N GLN A 13 26.07 -13.04 -21.59
CA GLN A 13 26.33 -14.22 -20.76
C GLN A 13 27.14 -13.93 -19.48
N ASP A 14 28.10 -13.01 -19.52
CA ASP A 14 28.91 -12.64 -18.34
C ASP A 14 28.09 -11.91 -17.27
N TYR A 15 27.10 -11.11 -17.68
CA TYR A 15 26.25 -10.28 -16.82
C TYR A 15 24.89 -10.90 -16.50
N ALA A 16 24.56 -12.07 -17.05
CA ALA A 16 23.29 -12.78 -16.85
C ALA A 16 23.15 -13.40 -15.44
N VAL A 17 23.33 -12.60 -14.39
CA VAL A 17 23.33 -13.02 -12.97
C VAL A 17 21.98 -13.66 -12.59
N ARG A 18 20.87 -13.05 -13.00
CA ARG A 18 19.52 -13.55 -12.66
C ARG A 18 19.23 -14.90 -13.32
N ALA A 19 19.55 -15.05 -14.60
CA ALA A 19 19.39 -16.31 -15.31
C ALA A 19 20.26 -17.43 -14.68
N LYS A 20 21.49 -17.12 -14.25
CA LYS A 20 22.37 -18.05 -13.54
C LYS A 20 21.80 -18.46 -12.17
N ASP A 21 21.27 -17.51 -11.40
CA ASP A 21 20.63 -17.77 -10.10
C ASP A 21 19.37 -18.64 -10.25
N LEU A 22 18.50 -18.35 -11.22
CA LEU A 22 17.33 -19.19 -11.54
C LEU A 22 17.74 -20.60 -11.96
N GLN A 23 18.76 -20.74 -12.81
CA GLN A 23 19.28 -22.04 -13.20
C GLN A 23 19.77 -22.85 -11.99
N GLN A 24 20.47 -22.21 -11.04
CA GLN A 24 20.90 -22.86 -9.80
C GLN A 24 19.68 -23.28 -8.94
N GLN A 25 18.69 -22.41 -8.81
CA GLN A 25 17.47 -22.70 -8.05
C GLN A 25 16.69 -23.87 -8.64
N PHE A 26 16.52 -23.92 -9.95
CA PHE A 26 15.89 -25.06 -10.63
C PHE A 26 16.66 -26.37 -10.41
N ARG A 27 17.99 -26.32 -10.36
CA ARG A 27 18.81 -27.51 -10.06
C ARG A 27 18.65 -27.99 -8.62
N GLU A 28 18.72 -27.07 -7.67
CA GLU A 28 18.73 -27.41 -6.24
C GLU A 28 17.33 -27.75 -5.70
N TYR A 29 16.30 -27.00 -6.14
CA TYR A 29 14.95 -27.09 -5.56
C TYR A 29 13.98 -27.91 -6.40
N LEU A 30 14.09 -27.84 -7.73
CA LEU A 30 13.26 -28.63 -8.64
C LEU A 30 13.96 -29.93 -9.06
N GLY A 31 15.25 -30.09 -8.73
CA GLY A 31 16.01 -31.30 -9.05
C GLY A 31 16.36 -31.45 -10.53
N LEU A 32 16.22 -30.38 -11.33
CA LEU A 32 16.44 -30.42 -12.77
C LEU A 32 17.93 -30.49 -13.09
N LYS A 33 18.33 -31.35 -14.02
CA LYS A 33 19.74 -31.56 -14.41
C LYS A 33 19.97 -31.13 -15.85
N ASN A 34 21.20 -30.71 -16.15
CA ASN A 34 21.65 -30.37 -17.52
C ASN A 34 20.81 -29.30 -18.24
N ILE A 35 20.16 -28.41 -17.50
CA ILE A 35 19.42 -27.28 -18.06
C ILE A 35 20.30 -26.05 -18.22
N THR A 36 19.95 -25.23 -19.22
CA THR A 36 20.41 -23.84 -19.36
C THR A 36 19.21 -22.91 -19.35
N VAL A 37 19.33 -21.75 -18.70
CA VAL A 37 18.25 -20.76 -18.57
C VAL A 37 18.71 -19.44 -19.19
N ARG A 38 17.84 -18.83 -19.99
CA ARG A 38 17.93 -17.44 -20.44
C ARG A 38 16.72 -16.66 -19.94
N GLU A 39 16.94 -15.38 -19.71
CA GLU A 39 15.90 -14.44 -19.27
C GLU A 39 16.00 -13.20 -20.16
N LEU A 40 14.88 -12.85 -20.80
CA LEU A 40 14.77 -11.70 -21.68
C LEU A 40 13.64 -10.80 -21.20
N VAL A 41 13.91 -9.51 -21.10
CA VAL A 41 12.85 -8.52 -20.86
C VAL A 41 12.20 -8.19 -22.20
N ARG A 42 10.90 -8.45 -22.31
CA ARG A 42 10.08 -8.10 -23.46
C ARG A 42 9.43 -6.75 -23.23
N TYR A 43 9.57 -5.82 -24.17
CA TYR A 43 8.80 -4.59 -24.22
C TYR A 43 7.90 -4.60 -25.45
N ASP A 44 6.61 -4.36 -25.22
CA ASP A 44 5.65 -4.02 -26.26
C ASP A 44 5.40 -2.52 -26.21
N ILE A 45 5.52 -1.83 -27.35
CA ILE A 45 5.59 -0.38 -27.43
C ILE A 45 4.63 0.13 -28.50
N GLU A 46 3.81 1.12 -28.15
CA GLU A 46 2.85 1.79 -29.05
C GLU A 46 2.91 3.32 -28.87
N ASN A 47 2.35 4.07 -29.83
CA ASN A 47 2.20 5.54 -29.81
C ASN A 47 3.49 6.36 -29.80
N ILE A 48 4.53 5.87 -30.46
CA ILE A 48 5.79 6.62 -30.66
C ILE A 48 6.22 6.63 -32.11
N THR A 49 6.98 7.65 -32.50
CA THR A 49 7.55 7.76 -33.84
C THR A 49 8.74 6.81 -34.05
N ASP A 50 9.10 6.58 -35.32
CA ASP A 50 10.30 5.81 -35.68
C ASP A 50 11.59 6.39 -35.09
N ASP A 51 11.68 7.72 -35.04
CA ASP A 51 12.85 8.41 -34.49
C ASP A 51 12.96 8.19 -32.98
N THR A 52 11.86 8.39 -32.24
CA THR A 52 11.81 8.11 -30.80
C THR A 52 12.13 6.64 -30.53
N TYR A 53 11.53 5.70 -31.27
CA TYR A 53 11.76 4.27 -31.09
C TYR A 53 13.24 3.89 -31.26
N ARG A 54 13.89 4.37 -32.34
CA ARG A 54 15.32 4.10 -32.58
C ARG A 54 16.23 4.70 -31.51
N LYS A 55 15.90 5.88 -31.00
CA LYS A 55 16.65 6.51 -29.88
C LYS A 55 16.45 5.75 -28.58
N ALA A 56 15.22 5.31 -28.30
CA ALA A 56 14.85 4.66 -27.05
C ALA A 56 15.50 3.27 -26.87
N ILE A 57 15.78 2.53 -27.94
CA ILE A 57 16.42 1.20 -27.85
C ILE A 57 17.72 1.23 -27.04
N PRO A 58 18.76 2.00 -27.42
CA PRO A 58 20.04 2.00 -26.72
C PRO A 58 20.08 2.91 -25.47
N THR A 59 19.06 3.74 -25.21
CA THR A 59 19.09 4.71 -24.09
C THR A 59 18.07 4.43 -22.98
N VAL A 60 16.94 3.79 -23.31
CA VAL A 60 15.85 3.51 -22.35
C VAL A 60 15.68 2.02 -22.14
N PHE A 61 15.57 1.25 -23.23
CA PHE A 61 15.21 -0.16 -23.14
C PHE A 61 16.38 -1.08 -22.83
N SER A 62 17.62 -0.66 -23.14
CA SER A 62 18.82 -1.48 -22.98
C SER A 62 20.02 -0.67 -22.54
N GLU A 63 21.01 -1.39 -21.99
CA GLU A 63 22.34 -0.93 -21.69
C GLU A 63 23.33 -1.60 -22.68
N PRO A 64 23.67 -0.97 -23.82
CA PRO A 64 24.45 -1.61 -24.89
C PRO A 64 25.76 -2.31 -24.47
N PRO A 65 26.50 -1.83 -23.46
CA PRO A 65 27.69 -2.53 -22.97
C PRO A 65 27.41 -3.93 -22.42
N VAL A 66 26.23 -4.17 -21.84
CA VAL A 66 25.91 -5.42 -21.12
C VAL A 66 24.72 -6.17 -21.68
N ASP A 67 23.93 -5.56 -22.58
CA ASP A 67 22.72 -6.15 -23.15
C ASP A 67 22.87 -6.51 -24.64
N ILE A 68 22.04 -7.44 -25.07
CA ILE A 68 21.76 -7.79 -26.46
C ILE A 68 20.29 -7.46 -26.69
N VAL A 69 20.01 -6.70 -27.75
CA VAL A 69 18.64 -6.35 -28.14
C VAL A 69 18.27 -7.14 -29.38
N TYR A 70 17.06 -7.71 -29.36
CA TYR A 70 16.43 -8.36 -30.48
C TYR A 70 15.11 -7.66 -30.80
N GLU A 71 14.88 -7.33 -32.07
CA GLU A 71 13.61 -6.76 -32.53
C GLU A 71 12.73 -7.88 -33.11
N GLU A 72 11.47 -7.92 -32.69
CA GLU A 72 10.41 -8.86 -33.08
C GLU A 72 10.67 -10.34 -32.72
N GLU A 73 11.84 -10.89 -33.01
CA GLU A 73 12.21 -12.29 -32.76
C GLU A 73 13.63 -12.43 -32.21
N PHE A 74 13.89 -13.48 -31.44
CA PHE A 74 15.21 -13.80 -30.89
C PHE A 74 15.58 -15.27 -31.16
N PRO A 75 16.89 -15.63 -31.15
CA PRO A 75 17.32 -16.99 -31.48
C PRO A 75 16.79 -18.04 -30.50
N LEU A 76 16.26 -19.14 -31.03
CA LEU A 76 15.76 -20.30 -30.29
C LEU A 76 16.40 -21.59 -30.81
N ARG A 77 16.58 -22.57 -29.92
CA ARG A 77 17.03 -23.92 -30.27
C ARG A 77 15.84 -24.85 -30.39
N GLU A 78 15.97 -25.87 -31.23
CA GLU A 78 14.97 -26.94 -31.31
C GLU A 78 14.81 -27.61 -29.94
N GLY A 79 13.57 -27.71 -29.45
CA GLY A 79 13.26 -28.29 -28.15
C GLY A 79 13.28 -27.32 -26.96
N ASP A 80 13.63 -26.05 -27.16
CA ASP A 80 13.55 -25.04 -26.09
C ASP A 80 12.13 -24.94 -25.51
N PHE A 81 12.05 -24.83 -24.19
CA PHE A 81 10.81 -24.50 -23.51
C PHE A 81 10.76 -22.99 -23.23
N ILE A 82 9.74 -22.33 -23.75
CA ILE A 82 9.59 -20.87 -23.68
C ILE A 82 8.24 -20.55 -23.06
N PHE A 83 8.24 -19.55 -22.19
CA PHE A 83 7.03 -18.90 -21.71
C PHE A 83 7.38 -17.49 -21.25
N ALA A 84 6.39 -16.60 -21.23
CA ALA A 84 6.55 -15.25 -20.73
C ALA A 84 5.61 -15.00 -19.54
N THR A 85 6.06 -14.18 -18.61
CA THR A 85 5.27 -13.73 -17.46
C THR A 85 5.09 -12.22 -17.50
N GLU A 86 3.90 -11.76 -17.14
CA GLU A 86 3.58 -10.33 -16.99
C GLU A 86 2.76 -10.13 -15.72
N PHE A 87 2.69 -8.90 -15.23
CA PHE A 87 1.80 -8.59 -14.12
C PHE A 87 0.33 -8.72 -14.53
N LEU A 88 -0.53 -9.06 -13.56
CA LEU A 88 -1.97 -9.09 -13.77
C LEU A 88 -2.48 -7.71 -14.26
N PRO A 89 -3.50 -7.67 -15.12
CA PRO A 89 -4.08 -6.40 -15.57
C PRO A 89 -4.48 -5.51 -14.39
N GLY A 90 -4.09 -4.24 -14.44
CA GLY A 90 -4.37 -3.25 -13.39
C GLY A 90 -3.30 -3.14 -12.30
N GLN A 91 -2.41 -4.11 -12.16
CA GLN A 91 -1.26 -4.03 -11.26
C GLN A 91 -0.23 -3.02 -11.78
N PHE A 92 0.45 -2.34 -10.85
CA PHE A 92 1.51 -1.39 -11.21
C PHE A 92 2.75 -2.13 -11.73
N ASP A 93 3.14 -1.82 -12.97
CA ASP A 93 4.38 -2.27 -13.59
C ASP A 93 5.40 -1.13 -13.57
N GLN A 94 6.27 -1.14 -12.56
CA GLN A 94 7.29 -0.11 -12.41
C GLN A 94 8.23 -0.02 -13.63
N ARG A 95 8.53 -1.15 -14.28
CA ARG A 95 9.45 -1.18 -15.41
C ARG A 95 8.82 -0.52 -16.63
N ALA A 96 7.55 -0.84 -16.90
CA ALA A 96 6.80 -0.18 -17.96
C ALA A 96 6.63 1.32 -17.68
N ASP A 97 6.20 1.70 -16.47
CA ASP A 97 6.03 3.11 -16.06
C ASP A 97 7.34 3.91 -16.20
N SER A 98 8.46 3.36 -15.73
CA SER A 98 9.77 3.99 -15.88
C SER A 98 10.17 4.14 -17.35
N ALA A 99 9.89 3.14 -18.18
CA ALA A 99 10.16 3.20 -19.61
C ALA A 99 9.29 4.27 -20.29
N GLU A 100 8.00 4.37 -19.96
CA GLU A 100 7.10 5.39 -20.50
C GLU A 100 7.59 6.79 -20.17
N GLN A 101 7.94 7.04 -18.90
CA GLN A 101 8.49 8.32 -18.46
C GLN A 101 9.80 8.67 -19.18
N CYS A 102 10.73 7.72 -19.28
CA CYS A 102 11.99 7.92 -19.99
C CYS A 102 11.81 8.18 -21.48
N VAL A 103 10.88 7.48 -22.14
CA VAL A 103 10.55 7.72 -23.55
C VAL A 103 9.90 9.11 -23.73
N LYS A 104 9.04 9.53 -22.80
CA LYS A 104 8.45 10.88 -22.82
C LYS A 104 9.48 11.99 -22.66
N LEU A 105 10.61 11.73 -22.01
CA LEU A 105 11.74 12.67 -21.98
C LEU A 105 12.46 12.81 -23.33
N LEU A 106 12.38 11.80 -24.21
CA LEU A 106 12.92 11.89 -25.57
C LEU A 106 12.01 12.75 -26.47
N ASN A 107 10.70 12.69 -26.25
CA ASN A 107 9.71 13.51 -26.93
C ASN A 107 8.47 13.76 -26.05
N GLU A 108 8.35 14.97 -25.50
CA GLU A 108 7.29 15.33 -24.54
C GLU A 108 5.88 15.38 -25.16
N THR A 109 5.80 15.47 -26.49
CA THR A 109 4.52 15.54 -27.23
C THR A 109 3.91 14.16 -27.51
N GLU A 110 4.68 13.09 -27.29
CA GLU A 110 4.21 11.71 -27.46
C GLU A 110 3.62 11.18 -26.15
N GLU A 111 2.61 10.32 -26.28
CA GLU A 111 1.98 9.60 -25.17
C GLU A 111 2.28 8.10 -25.33
N PRO A 112 3.51 7.66 -25.01
CA PRO A 112 3.92 6.28 -25.19
C PRO A 112 3.05 5.36 -24.33
N VAL A 113 2.69 4.20 -24.90
CA VAL A 113 2.08 3.10 -24.14
C VAL A 113 3.02 1.92 -24.19
N ILE A 114 3.50 1.47 -23.03
CA ILE A 114 4.49 0.41 -22.93
C ILE A 114 3.97 -0.67 -21.98
N ARG A 115 4.15 -1.92 -22.37
CA ARG A 115 3.94 -3.09 -21.51
C ARG A 115 5.23 -3.88 -21.41
N SER A 116 5.54 -4.38 -20.22
CA SER A 116 6.71 -5.22 -20.00
C SER A 116 6.30 -6.64 -19.62
N ALA A 117 7.13 -7.60 -20.02
CA ALA A 117 7.02 -9.00 -19.62
C ALA A 117 8.43 -9.59 -19.50
N VAL A 118 8.57 -10.69 -18.77
CA VAL A 118 9.83 -11.45 -18.70
C VAL A 118 9.64 -12.76 -19.43
N THR A 119 10.44 -12.99 -20.47
CA THR A 119 10.44 -14.21 -21.28
C THR A 119 11.57 -15.12 -20.80
N TYR A 120 11.21 -16.35 -20.44
CA TYR A 120 12.15 -17.37 -20.01
C TYR A 120 12.34 -18.39 -21.12
N VAL A 121 13.59 -18.76 -21.38
CA VAL A 121 13.95 -19.83 -22.31
C VAL A 121 14.76 -20.86 -21.55
N ILE A 122 14.25 -22.08 -21.47
CA ILE A 122 14.92 -23.19 -20.80
C ILE A 122 15.24 -24.26 -21.83
N SER A 123 16.53 -24.50 -22.04
CA SER A 123 17.02 -25.59 -22.90
C SER A 123 17.45 -26.78 -22.04
N GLY A 124 17.03 -27.98 -22.44
CA GLY A 124 17.39 -29.25 -21.79
C GLY A 124 16.27 -30.28 -21.92
N ASP A 125 16.52 -31.49 -21.42
CA ASP A 125 15.54 -32.57 -21.44
C ASP A 125 14.48 -32.36 -20.34
N LEU A 126 13.38 -31.68 -20.69
CA LEU A 126 12.30 -31.35 -19.76
C LEU A 126 11.05 -32.20 -20.02
N THR A 127 10.59 -32.91 -19.00
CA THR A 127 9.28 -33.56 -19.00
C THR A 127 8.15 -32.54 -18.87
N LYS A 128 6.91 -32.97 -19.09
CA LYS A 128 5.74 -32.10 -18.87
C LYS A 128 5.62 -31.63 -17.42
N ASP A 129 5.98 -32.49 -16.46
CA ASP A 129 5.94 -32.16 -15.04
C ASP A 129 7.03 -31.17 -14.67
N ASP A 130 8.22 -31.28 -15.28
CA ASP A 130 9.31 -30.30 -15.09
C ASP A 130 8.90 -28.91 -15.58
N LYS A 131 8.28 -28.83 -16.77
CA LYS A 131 7.78 -27.57 -17.34
C LYS A 131 6.75 -26.91 -16.42
N ARG A 132 5.81 -27.70 -15.87
CA ARG A 132 4.82 -27.21 -14.89
C ARG A 132 5.50 -26.72 -13.61
N ALA A 133 6.42 -27.50 -13.05
CA ALA A 133 7.14 -27.11 -11.83
C ALA A 133 7.95 -25.82 -11.99
N ILE A 134 8.56 -25.60 -13.17
CA ILE A 134 9.23 -24.33 -13.49
C ILE A 134 8.24 -23.16 -13.49
N MET A 135 7.11 -23.30 -14.18
CA MET A 135 6.08 -22.26 -14.24
C MET A 135 5.52 -21.93 -12.85
N ASP A 136 5.18 -22.96 -12.06
CA ASP A 136 4.66 -22.80 -10.70
C ASP A 136 5.69 -22.16 -9.75
N TYR A 137 6.99 -22.37 -9.99
CA TYR A 137 8.05 -21.77 -9.19
C TYR A 137 8.23 -20.27 -9.50
N VAL A 138 8.18 -19.91 -10.78
CA VAL A 138 8.44 -18.55 -11.27
C VAL A 138 7.22 -17.65 -11.08
N VAL A 139 6.04 -18.13 -11.46
CA VAL A 139 4.80 -17.35 -11.45
C VAL A 139 4.24 -17.28 -10.03
N ASN A 140 3.98 -16.07 -9.54
CA ASN A 140 3.12 -15.89 -8.38
C ASN A 140 1.72 -15.52 -8.88
N PRO A 141 0.72 -16.42 -8.81
CA PRO A 141 -0.60 -16.17 -9.39
C PRO A 141 -1.34 -15.01 -8.74
N VAL A 142 -0.89 -14.54 -7.57
CA VAL A 142 -1.44 -13.37 -6.89
C VAL A 142 -1.11 -12.07 -7.64
N ASP A 143 0.03 -11.99 -8.34
CA ASP A 143 0.51 -10.74 -8.93
C ASP A 143 0.85 -10.82 -10.42
N SER A 144 1.08 -12.02 -10.93
CA SER A 144 1.58 -12.27 -12.28
C SER A 144 0.86 -13.44 -12.94
N ARG A 145 0.85 -13.42 -14.27
CA ARG A 145 0.29 -14.48 -15.11
C ARG A 145 1.24 -14.83 -16.24
N ILE A 146 1.04 -16.01 -16.80
CA ILE A 146 1.63 -16.37 -18.09
C ILE A 146 0.91 -15.58 -19.18
N THR A 147 1.69 -14.92 -20.03
CA THR A 147 1.17 -14.14 -21.16
C THR A 147 1.37 -14.89 -22.47
N ASN A 148 0.53 -14.55 -23.45
CA ASN A 148 0.64 -15.16 -24.77
C ASN A 148 1.86 -14.61 -25.51
N GLU A 149 2.44 -15.42 -26.39
CA GLU A 149 3.47 -14.98 -27.32
C GLU A 149 2.88 -14.17 -28.49
N VAL A 150 1.57 -14.29 -28.75
CA VAL A 150 0.90 -13.50 -29.79
C VAL A 150 1.02 -12.01 -29.49
N LYS A 151 1.60 -11.25 -30.45
CA LYS A 151 1.72 -9.79 -30.36
C LYS A 151 0.32 -9.15 -30.46
N PRO A 152 -0.06 -8.26 -29.52
CA PRO A 152 -1.34 -7.60 -29.60
C PRO A 152 -1.40 -6.59 -30.76
N ASP A 153 -2.60 -6.29 -31.24
CA ASP A 153 -2.82 -5.26 -32.26
C ASP A 153 -2.70 -3.84 -31.68
N THR A 154 -3.06 -3.68 -30.40
CA THR A 154 -2.95 -2.43 -29.63
C THR A 154 -2.73 -2.75 -28.15
N LEU A 155 -2.01 -1.88 -27.45
CA LEU A 155 -1.79 -1.88 -26.00
C LEU A 155 -2.77 -0.97 -25.27
N VAL A 156 -3.46 -0.09 -26.01
CA VAL A 156 -4.50 0.79 -25.47
C VAL A 156 -5.69 -0.06 -25.04
N MET A 157 -5.89 -0.16 -23.72
CA MET A 157 -7.04 -0.85 -23.17
C MET A 157 -8.27 0.07 -23.18
N GLN A 158 -9.33 -0.38 -23.85
CA GLN A 158 -10.64 0.23 -23.74
C GLN A 158 -11.40 -0.39 -22.57
N TYR A 159 -11.75 0.44 -21.60
CA TYR A 159 -12.61 0.03 -20.49
C TYR A 159 -14.01 0.52 -20.78
N PRO A 160 -15.05 -0.32 -20.59
CA PRO A 160 -16.41 0.16 -20.62
C PRO A 160 -16.60 1.22 -19.52
N ASP A 161 -17.48 2.18 -19.78
CA ASP A 161 -17.90 3.09 -18.73
C ASP A 161 -18.55 2.28 -17.59
N PRO A 162 -18.12 2.49 -16.34
CA PRO A 162 -18.71 1.80 -15.20
C PRO A 162 -20.17 2.22 -15.04
N GLU A 163 -20.99 1.29 -14.55
CA GLU A 163 -22.38 1.56 -14.18
C GLU A 163 -22.46 2.57 -13.03
N ASP A 164 -23.64 3.15 -12.84
CA ASP A 164 -23.92 3.97 -11.66
C ASP A 164 -23.84 3.14 -10.38
N VAL A 165 -23.47 3.80 -9.27
CA VAL A 165 -23.46 3.16 -7.95
C VAL A 165 -24.87 2.70 -7.59
N LYS A 166 -24.99 1.40 -7.29
CA LYS A 166 -26.24 0.78 -6.87
C LYS A 166 -26.79 1.41 -5.58
N ILE A 167 -28.09 1.68 -5.56
CA ILE A 167 -28.85 1.97 -4.34
C ILE A 167 -29.52 0.68 -3.87
N PHE A 168 -29.54 0.42 -2.56
CA PHE A 168 -30.23 -0.75 -2.01
C PHE A 168 -31.69 -0.42 -1.73
N ASP A 169 -32.52 -0.35 -2.78
CA ASP A 169 -33.93 -0.02 -2.65
C ASP A 169 -34.66 -0.94 -1.65
N GLY A 170 -35.36 -0.34 -0.69
CA GLY A 170 -36.10 -1.04 0.36
C GLY A 170 -35.23 -1.54 1.52
N PHE A 171 -33.93 -1.25 1.54
CA PHE A 171 -33.00 -1.65 2.61
C PHE A 171 -33.52 -1.28 4.00
N LYS A 172 -33.99 -0.06 4.20
CA LYS A 172 -34.42 0.44 5.54
C LYS A 172 -35.64 -0.30 6.12
N ASP A 173 -36.41 -0.97 5.27
CA ASP A 173 -37.61 -1.73 5.62
C ASP A 173 -37.47 -3.24 5.31
N MET A 174 -36.27 -3.66 4.91
CA MET A 174 -35.99 -5.04 4.50
C MET A 174 -36.17 -6.01 5.69
N PRO A 175 -36.98 -7.08 5.54
CA PRO A 175 -37.12 -8.09 6.57
C PRO A 175 -35.78 -8.77 6.89
N VAL A 176 -35.57 -9.15 8.16
CA VAL A 176 -34.30 -9.71 8.67
C VAL A 176 -33.75 -10.84 7.78
N LYS A 177 -34.58 -11.78 7.34
CA LYS A 177 -34.13 -12.89 6.49
C LYS A 177 -33.54 -12.42 5.14
N ALA A 178 -34.19 -11.45 4.49
CA ALA A 178 -33.67 -10.89 3.23
C ALA A 178 -32.41 -10.05 3.48
N LEU A 179 -32.31 -9.40 4.64
CA LEU A 179 -31.12 -8.65 5.04
C LEU A 179 -29.92 -9.59 5.28
N GLU A 180 -30.14 -10.77 5.87
CA GLU A 180 -29.11 -11.81 6.03
C GLU A 180 -28.60 -12.33 4.68
N GLU A 181 -29.52 -12.57 3.73
CA GLU A 181 -29.18 -12.98 2.37
C GLU A 181 -28.36 -11.89 1.65
N LEU A 182 -28.75 -10.62 1.78
CA LEU A 182 -27.99 -9.49 1.25
C LEU A 182 -26.60 -9.42 1.89
N TYR A 183 -26.50 -9.45 3.21
CA TYR A 183 -25.23 -9.44 3.94
C TYR A 183 -24.28 -10.54 3.45
N GLY A 184 -24.79 -11.77 3.31
CA GLY A 184 -24.01 -12.91 2.81
C GLY A 184 -23.46 -12.72 1.39
N SER A 185 -24.16 -11.93 0.57
CA SER A 185 -23.73 -11.64 -0.81
C SER A 185 -22.63 -10.57 -0.93
N LEU A 186 -22.44 -9.74 0.10
CA LEU A 186 -21.56 -8.56 0.03
C LEU A 186 -20.12 -8.83 0.47
N GLY A 187 -19.87 -9.92 1.20
CA GLY A 187 -18.53 -10.27 1.68
C GLY A 187 -17.91 -9.23 2.63
N LEU A 188 -18.74 -8.57 3.44
CA LEU A 188 -18.33 -7.52 4.39
C LEU A 188 -17.44 -8.08 5.51
N ALA A 189 -16.64 -7.22 6.14
CA ALA A 189 -15.86 -7.57 7.34
C ALA A 189 -16.63 -7.29 8.64
N MET A 190 -17.50 -6.29 8.65
CA MET A 190 -18.37 -6.00 9.79
C MET A 190 -19.29 -7.19 10.12
N THR A 191 -19.77 -7.27 11.36
CA THR A 191 -20.70 -8.35 11.74
C THR A 191 -22.12 -8.07 11.22
N PHE A 192 -22.97 -9.10 11.20
CA PHE A 192 -24.38 -8.89 10.88
C PHE A 192 -25.10 -7.94 11.87
N LYS A 193 -24.66 -7.88 13.13
CA LYS A 193 -25.22 -6.93 14.11
C LYS A 193 -24.89 -5.49 13.74
N ASP A 194 -23.67 -5.25 13.24
CA ASP A 194 -23.28 -3.95 12.72
C ASP A 194 -24.12 -3.59 11.49
N PHE A 195 -24.32 -4.54 10.58
CA PHE A 195 -25.16 -4.35 9.39
C PHE A 195 -26.63 -4.03 9.74
N LEU A 196 -27.18 -4.68 10.77
CA LEU A 196 -28.50 -4.35 11.32
C LEU A 196 -28.53 -2.96 11.97
N HIS A 197 -27.44 -2.56 12.63
CA HIS A 197 -27.32 -1.20 13.18
C HIS A 197 -27.33 -0.15 12.06
N ILE A 198 -26.64 -0.42 10.94
CA ILE A 198 -26.68 0.43 9.74
C ILE A 198 -28.11 0.52 9.19
N GLN A 199 -28.84 -0.58 9.09
CA GLN A 199 -30.26 -0.56 8.68
C GLN A 199 -31.09 0.37 9.59
N ASN A 200 -30.91 0.26 10.90
CA ASN A 200 -31.63 1.10 11.86
C ASN A 200 -31.27 2.59 11.73
N TYR A 201 -29.99 2.91 11.50
CA TYR A 201 -29.54 4.27 11.22
C TYR A 201 -30.22 4.85 9.96
N PHE A 202 -30.16 4.11 8.84
CA PHE A 202 -30.78 4.54 7.59
C PHE A 202 -32.31 4.64 7.68
N LYS A 203 -32.95 3.79 8.47
CA LYS A 203 -34.39 3.82 8.71
C LYS A 203 -34.82 5.02 9.56
N ASN A 204 -34.17 5.23 10.70
CA ASN A 204 -34.67 6.12 11.74
C ASN A 204 -34.10 7.54 11.62
N GLU A 205 -32.84 7.67 11.20
CA GLU A 205 -32.12 8.95 11.18
C GLU A 205 -32.09 9.54 9.76
N GLU A 206 -31.48 8.84 8.80
CA GLU A 206 -31.34 9.32 7.42
C GLU A 206 -32.66 9.21 6.61
N LYS A 207 -33.55 8.31 7.02
CA LYS A 207 -34.89 8.06 6.43
C LYS A 207 -34.87 7.74 4.93
N ARG A 208 -33.77 7.20 4.43
CA ARG A 208 -33.54 6.82 3.03
C ARG A 208 -32.79 5.49 2.94
N ASP A 209 -32.75 4.92 1.75
CA ASP A 209 -31.92 3.75 1.50
C ASP A 209 -30.46 4.15 1.21
N PRO A 210 -29.49 3.32 1.61
CA PRO A 210 -28.08 3.57 1.38
C PRO A 210 -27.65 3.21 -0.04
N SER A 211 -26.58 3.83 -0.49
CA SER A 211 -25.82 3.37 -1.66
C SER A 211 -24.90 2.19 -1.31
N MET A 212 -24.45 1.45 -2.33
CA MET A 212 -23.35 0.50 -2.21
C MET A 212 -22.10 1.14 -1.60
N THR A 213 -21.77 2.36 -2.03
CA THR A 213 -20.59 3.07 -1.55
C THR A 213 -20.68 3.35 -0.05
N GLU A 214 -21.84 3.75 0.47
CA GLU A 214 -22.02 4.02 1.90
C GLU A 214 -21.83 2.76 2.75
N ILE A 215 -22.38 1.63 2.31
CA ILE A 215 -22.16 0.33 2.97
C ILE A 215 -20.67 -0.02 2.98
N ARG A 216 -19.95 0.18 1.86
CA ARG A 216 -18.52 -0.11 1.76
C ARG A 216 -17.64 0.83 2.57
N VAL A 217 -17.98 2.11 2.62
CA VAL A 217 -17.30 3.09 3.48
C VAL A 217 -17.45 2.69 4.94
N LEU A 218 -18.67 2.39 5.40
CA LEU A 218 -18.92 1.94 6.77
C LEU A 218 -18.21 0.61 7.09
N ASP A 219 -18.20 -0.35 6.16
CA ASP A 219 -17.45 -1.62 6.31
C ASP A 219 -15.96 -1.39 6.51
N THR A 220 -15.41 -0.42 5.78
CA THR A 220 -13.99 -0.08 5.88
C THR A 220 -13.66 0.56 7.21
N TYR A 221 -14.45 1.56 7.63
CA TYR A 221 -14.30 2.23 8.93
C TYR A 221 -14.46 1.27 10.12
N TRP A 222 -15.33 0.26 10.00
CA TRP A 222 -15.64 -0.66 11.09
C TRP A 222 -14.89 -1.99 11.02
N SER A 223 -14.00 -2.15 10.05
CA SER A 223 -13.05 -3.26 10.01
C SER A 223 -12.16 -3.29 11.27
N ASP A 224 -11.68 -4.47 11.67
CA ASP A 224 -10.80 -4.59 12.83
C ASP A 224 -9.48 -3.82 12.62
N HIS A 225 -9.02 -3.75 11.38
CA HIS A 225 -7.85 -2.97 10.99
C HIS A 225 -7.98 -1.48 11.33
N CYS A 226 -9.13 -0.85 11.04
CA CYS A 226 -9.35 0.57 11.32
C CYS A 226 -9.80 0.81 12.77
N ARG A 227 -10.74 -0.01 13.26
CA ARG A 227 -11.39 0.20 14.55
C ARG A 227 -10.63 -0.39 15.75
N HIS A 228 -9.68 -1.30 15.51
CA HIS A 228 -8.93 -2.00 16.55
C HIS A 228 -9.85 -2.73 17.56
N THR A 229 -10.93 -3.34 17.09
CA THR A 229 -11.96 -3.97 17.92
C THR A 229 -11.38 -5.08 18.80
N THR A 230 -10.47 -5.90 18.25
CA THR A 230 -9.73 -6.92 19.01
C THR A 230 -8.94 -6.31 20.16
N PHE A 231 -8.25 -5.18 19.90
CA PHE A 231 -7.48 -4.48 20.94
C PHE A 231 -8.36 -3.80 21.98
N ALA A 232 -9.57 -3.40 21.60
CA ALA A 232 -10.57 -2.79 22.46
C ALA A 232 -11.49 -3.81 23.14
N THR A 233 -11.30 -5.12 22.94
CA THR A 233 -12.11 -6.17 23.58
C THR A 233 -11.75 -6.30 25.06
N GLU A 234 -12.76 -6.37 25.91
CA GLU A 234 -12.57 -6.55 27.36
C GLU A 234 -11.95 -7.92 27.67
N LEU A 235 -10.89 -7.90 28.49
CA LEU A 235 -10.22 -9.07 29.02
C LEU A 235 -10.75 -9.34 30.44
N THR A 236 -11.53 -10.41 30.58
CA THR A 236 -12.17 -10.79 31.85
C THR A 236 -11.37 -11.84 32.65
N ASP A 237 -10.56 -12.67 31.98
CA ASP A 237 -9.73 -13.70 32.60
C ASP A 237 -8.31 -13.65 32.00
N VAL A 238 -7.32 -13.33 32.83
CA VAL A 238 -5.91 -13.23 32.42
C VAL A 238 -5.11 -14.26 33.21
N LYS A 239 -4.45 -15.19 32.49
CA LYS A 239 -3.64 -16.26 33.05
C LYS A 239 -2.25 -16.25 32.41
N PHE A 240 -1.23 -16.46 33.24
CA PHE A 240 0.17 -16.53 32.80
C PHE A 240 0.64 -17.98 32.80
N THR A 241 1.16 -18.45 31.67
CA THR A 241 1.72 -19.80 31.54
C THR A 241 3.07 -19.90 32.23
N ASP A 242 3.40 -21.08 32.76
CA ASP A 242 4.73 -21.37 33.30
C ASP A 242 5.82 -21.22 32.24
N GLY A 243 6.95 -20.65 32.64
CA GLY A 243 8.09 -20.41 31.74
C GLY A 243 9.07 -19.40 32.31
N PHE A 244 10.19 -19.23 31.61
CA PHE A 244 11.30 -18.37 32.04
C PHE A 244 10.89 -16.92 32.31
N PHE A 245 9.91 -16.39 31.57
CA PHE A 245 9.44 -15.00 31.70
C PHE A 245 8.18 -14.82 32.56
N LYS A 246 7.63 -15.88 33.16
CA LYS A 246 6.33 -15.81 33.87
C LYS A 246 6.31 -14.71 34.93
N ASP A 247 7.22 -14.78 35.90
CA ASP A 247 7.24 -13.85 37.04
C ASP A 247 7.44 -12.39 36.60
N ALA A 248 8.22 -12.17 35.53
CA ALA A 248 8.44 -10.85 34.97
C ALA A 248 7.19 -10.28 34.27
N ILE A 249 6.48 -11.11 33.49
CA ILE A 249 5.24 -10.72 32.80
C ILE A 249 4.13 -10.46 33.82
N GLU A 250 3.95 -11.37 34.77
CA GLU A 250 2.94 -11.24 35.83
C GLU A 250 3.20 -10.01 36.70
N GLY A 251 4.46 -9.80 37.14
CA GLY A 251 4.83 -8.59 37.88
C GLY A 251 4.60 -7.29 37.08
N THR A 252 4.83 -7.31 35.77
CA THR A 252 4.54 -6.16 34.89
C THR A 252 3.03 -5.91 34.78
N PHE A 253 2.22 -6.96 34.71
CA PHE A 253 0.76 -6.85 34.68
C PHE A 253 0.19 -6.33 36.00
N GLU A 254 0.70 -6.77 37.15
CA GLU A 254 0.31 -6.22 38.45
C GLU A 254 0.67 -4.74 38.58
N LYS A 255 1.86 -4.34 38.11
CA LYS A 255 2.24 -2.92 38.03
C LYS A 255 1.28 -2.13 37.16
N TYR A 256 0.95 -2.63 35.97
CA TYR A 256 -0.03 -2.03 35.08
C TYR A 256 -1.38 -1.83 35.79
N LYS A 257 -1.90 -2.83 36.51
CA LYS A 257 -3.15 -2.71 37.27
C LYS A 257 -3.07 -1.64 38.36
N ALA A 258 -1.95 -1.55 39.06
CA ALA A 258 -1.72 -0.52 40.07
C ALA A 258 -1.72 0.89 39.45
N ASP A 259 -0.98 1.09 38.36
CA ASP A 259 -0.93 2.37 37.64
C ASP A 259 -2.32 2.74 37.09
N ARG A 260 -3.03 1.78 36.51
CA ARG A 260 -4.40 1.94 36.00
C ARG A 260 -5.38 2.38 37.07
N ALA A 261 -5.33 1.80 38.27
CA ALA A 261 -6.21 2.16 39.38
C ALA A 261 -6.01 3.62 39.82
N VAL A 262 -4.80 4.16 39.68
CA VAL A 262 -4.49 5.57 39.92
C VAL A 262 -4.99 6.45 38.78
N ILE A 263 -4.64 6.12 37.54
CA ILE A 263 -4.94 6.94 36.35
C ILE A 263 -6.44 7.03 36.07
N TYR A 264 -7.19 5.96 36.30
CA TYR A 264 -8.64 5.90 36.06
C TYR A 264 -9.45 5.97 37.35
N LYS A 265 -8.91 6.55 38.41
CA LYS A 265 -9.65 6.73 39.67
C LYS A 265 -10.98 7.46 39.40
N GLY A 266 -12.10 6.79 39.70
CA GLY A 266 -13.45 7.34 39.49
C GLY A 266 -14.02 7.17 38.07
N ARG A 267 -13.39 6.36 37.21
CA ARG A 267 -13.88 6.02 35.87
C ARG A 267 -14.31 4.55 35.83
N ASP A 268 -15.61 4.32 35.73
CA ASP A 268 -16.23 3.00 35.60
C ASP A 268 -16.43 2.55 34.14
N ASP A 269 -16.32 3.49 33.19
CA ASP A 269 -16.37 3.22 31.74
C ASP A 269 -15.10 2.55 31.18
N LYS A 270 -14.09 2.30 32.03
CA LYS A 270 -12.82 1.70 31.61
C LYS A 270 -12.73 0.25 32.07
N PHE A 271 -12.44 -0.65 31.15
CA PHE A 271 -12.12 -2.06 31.39
C PHE A 271 -10.69 -2.40 30.94
N ILE A 272 -10.18 -3.58 31.28
CA ILE A 272 -8.85 -4.03 30.86
C ILE A 272 -8.97 -4.53 29.42
N CYS A 273 -8.20 -3.97 28.50
CA CYS A 273 -8.07 -4.45 27.12
C CYS A 273 -6.63 -4.26 26.62
N LEU A 274 -6.28 -4.79 25.46
CA LEU A 274 -4.91 -4.66 24.92
C LEU A 274 -4.55 -3.21 24.63
N MET A 275 -5.51 -2.40 24.18
CA MET A 275 -5.31 -0.96 23.97
C MET A 275 -5.01 -0.23 25.28
N ASP A 276 -5.69 -0.63 26.37
CA ASP A 276 -5.45 -0.04 27.68
C ASP A 276 -4.06 -0.38 28.22
N ILE A 277 -3.65 -1.65 28.08
CA ILE A 277 -2.32 -2.13 28.44
C ILE A 277 -1.25 -1.36 27.64
N ALA A 278 -1.45 -1.18 26.34
CA ALA A 278 -0.49 -0.50 25.46
C ALA A 278 -0.28 0.98 25.83
N LEU A 279 -1.35 1.69 26.22
CA LEU A 279 -1.29 3.13 26.46
C LEU A 279 -0.96 3.51 27.92
N MET A 280 -1.11 2.59 28.88
CA MET A 280 -0.97 2.91 30.31
C MET A 280 0.40 3.46 30.68
N GLY A 281 1.47 2.90 30.11
CA GLY A 281 2.83 3.38 30.35
C GLY A 281 2.99 4.86 29.99
N MET A 282 2.52 5.26 28.82
CA MET A 282 2.54 6.66 28.37
C MET A 282 1.68 7.55 29.27
N LYS A 283 0.44 7.13 29.59
CA LYS A 283 -0.46 7.89 30.46
C LYS A 283 0.15 8.13 31.85
N LYS A 284 0.79 7.11 32.42
CA LYS A 284 1.46 7.21 33.73
C LYS A 284 2.66 8.14 33.67
N LEU A 285 3.52 8.00 32.65
CA LEU A 285 4.67 8.89 32.46
C LEU A 285 4.23 10.36 32.28
N ARG A 286 3.13 10.59 31.56
CA ARG A 286 2.54 11.93 31.41
C ARG A 286 2.03 12.47 32.75
N ALA A 287 1.27 11.67 33.50
CA ALA A 287 0.76 12.06 34.82
C ALA A 287 1.90 12.36 35.83
N ASP A 288 3.04 11.70 35.67
CA ASP A 288 4.25 11.93 36.47
C ASP A 288 5.10 13.13 35.97
N GLY A 289 4.67 13.84 34.92
CA GLY A 289 5.38 14.97 34.35
C GLY A 289 6.65 14.62 33.58
N LYS A 290 6.80 13.36 33.13
CA LYS A 290 8.01 12.84 32.46
C LYS A 290 7.97 12.91 30.92
N LEU A 291 6.92 13.49 30.34
CA LEU A 291 6.70 13.61 28.89
C LEU A 291 6.35 15.06 28.50
N ALA A 292 7.08 16.04 29.06
CA ALA A 292 6.84 17.46 28.79
C ALA A 292 7.26 17.88 27.36
N ASP A 293 8.02 17.02 26.68
CA ASP A 293 8.51 17.15 25.32
C ASP A 293 7.57 16.54 24.28
N LEU A 294 6.44 15.94 24.66
CA LEU A 294 5.49 15.39 23.70
C LEU A 294 4.83 16.51 22.86
N ASP A 295 4.78 16.34 21.53
CA ASP A 295 4.01 17.23 20.65
C ASP A 295 2.52 16.87 20.75
N GLU A 296 1.74 17.66 21.49
CA GLU A 296 0.29 17.46 21.62
C GLU A 296 -0.43 18.06 20.41
N SER A 297 -1.03 17.18 19.60
CA SER A 297 -1.72 17.55 18.37
C SER A 297 -2.89 16.60 18.09
N ASP A 298 -3.88 17.07 17.32
CA ASP A 298 -4.94 16.24 16.75
C ASP A 298 -4.45 15.44 15.50
N GLU A 299 -3.24 15.73 15.00
CA GLU A 299 -2.63 15.05 13.86
C GLU A 299 -1.63 13.97 14.35
N ILE A 300 -2.13 12.76 14.64
CA ILE A 300 -1.38 11.70 15.35
C ILE A 300 -1.12 10.48 14.44
N ASN A 301 -0.48 10.67 13.29
CA ASN A 301 -0.04 9.54 12.45
C ASN A 301 1.27 8.93 12.95
N ALA A 302 2.15 9.74 13.54
CA ALA A 302 3.43 9.32 14.12
C ALA A 302 3.66 9.91 15.51
N CYS A 303 4.28 9.14 16.40
CA CYS A 303 4.64 9.62 17.73
C CYS A 303 5.70 10.72 17.59
N THR A 304 5.43 11.92 18.10
CA THR A 304 6.29 13.09 17.87
C THR A 304 6.66 13.76 19.19
N ILE A 305 7.94 14.09 19.33
CA ILE A 305 8.50 14.83 20.47
C ILE A 305 9.24 16.08 19.99
N VAL A 306 9.35 17.08 20.86
CA VAL A 306 10.09 18.32 20.66
C VAL A 306 11.50 18.14 21.22
N VAL A 307 12.50 18.23 20.35
CA VAL A 307 13.92 18.10 20.72
C VAL A 307 14.65 19.40 20.38
N PRO A 308 15.37 20.03 21.33
CA PRO A 308 16.26 21.14 21.00
C PRO A 308 17.49 20.61 20.26
N VAL A 309 17.71 21.08 19.03
CA VAL A 309 18.83 20.67 18.18
C VAL A 309 19.72 21.88 17.92
N THR A 310 21.04 21.69 18.04
CA THR A 310 22.03 22.74 17.74
C THR A 310 22.61 22.51 16.35
N ILE A 311 22.32 23.43 15.42
CA ILE A 311 22.80 23.42 14.05
C ILE A 311 23.66 24.66 13.85
N ASP A 312 24.93 24.48 13.48
CA ASP A 312 25.88 25.57 13.25
C ASP A 312 25.96 26.61 14.40
N GLY A 313 25.82 26.13 15.65
CA GLY A 313 25.87 26.95 16.86
C GLY A 313 24.55 27.63 17.25
N VAL A 314 23.46 27.42 16.50
CA VAL A 314 22.12 27.92 16.82
C VAL A 314 21.27 26.76 17.32
N THR A 315 20.73 26.89 18.53
CA THR A 315 19.75 25.93 19.06
C THR A 315 18.35 26.35 18.62
N GLU A 316 17.63 25.44 17.96
CA GLU A 316 16.22 25.59 17.63
C GLU A 316 15.44 24.31 17.95
N ASP A 317 14.13 24.44 18.13
CA ASP A 317 13.25 23.31 18.41
C ASP A 317 12.95 22.53 17.11
N TRP A 318 13.12 21.22 17.18
CA TRP A 318 12.76 20.29 16.12
C TRP A 318 11.68 19.32 16.61
N LEU A 319 10.80 18.93 15.70
CA LEU A 319 9.92 17.79 15.87
C LEU A 319 10.69 16.54 15.41
N VAL A 320 10.73 15.53 16.26
CA VAL A 320 11.28 14.20 15.94
C VAL A 320 10.15 13.20 16.03
N SER A 321 9.86 12.54 14.92
CA SER A 321 8.76 11.60 14.77
C SER A 321 9.26 10.17 14.62
N PHE A 322 8.58 9.24 15.28
CA PHE A 322 8.84 7.81 15.21
C PHE A 322 7.56 7.07 14.82
N LYS A 323 7.69 6.15 13.87
CA LYS A 323 6.60 5.26 13.49
C LYS A 323 7.14 3.88 13.21
N ASN A 324 6.36 2.87 13.56
CA ASN A 324 6.54 1.52 13.06
C ASN A 324 5.21 0.98 12.57
N GLU A 325 5.27 0.17 11.53
CA GLU A 325 4.14 -0.49 10.91
C GLU A 325 4.46 -1.95 10.62
N THR A 326 3.42 -2.75 10.40
CA THR A 326 3.59 -4.14 10.00
C THR A 326 2.83 -4.44 8.73
N HIS A 327 3.41 -5.28 7.87
CA HIS A 327 2.76 -5.68 6.61
C HIS A 327 2.80 -7.20 6.42
N ASN A 328 2.44 -7.91 7.49
CA ASN A 328 2.57 -9.36 7.61
C ASN A 328 1.77 -10.13 6.54
N HIS A 329 0.50 -9.78 6.34
CA HIS A 329 -0.39 -10.48 5.41
C HIS A 329 0.01 -10.27 3.95
N PRO A 330 0.19 -9.02 3.46
CA PRO A 330 0.64 -8.78 2.09
C PRO A 330 1.99 -9.45 1.80
N THR A 331 2.94 -9.37 2.74
CA THR A 331 4.27 -9.96 2.54
C THR A 331 4.26 -11.49 2.53
N GLU A 332 3.22 -12.12 3.06
CA GLU A 332 3.07 -13.57 3.02
C GLU A 332 2.65 -14.09 1.63
N ILE A 333 1.78 -13.33 0.94
CA ILE A 333 1.19 -13.72 -0.35
C ILE A 333 1.98 -13.14 -1.53
N GLU A 334 2.51 -11.93 -1.39
CA GLU A 334 3.35 -11.24 -2.37
C GLU A 334 4.48 -10.50 -1.61
N PRO A 335 5.61 -11.18 -1.39
CA PRO A 335 6.64 -10.68 -0.48
C PRO A 335 7.31 -9.38 -0.92
N PHE A 336 7.44 -9.12 -2.23
CA PHE A 336 8.18 -7.95 -2.72
C PHE A 336 7.39 -6.67 -2.41
N GLY A 337 6.18 -6.58 -2.96
CA GLY A 337 5.28 -5.45 -2.80
C GLY A 337 4.84 -5.31 -1.35
N GLY A 338 4.55 -6.41 -0.65
CA GLY A 338 4.21 -6.37 0.78
C GLY A 338 5.28 -5.71 1.65
N ALA A 339 6.55 -6.09 1.48
CA ALA A 339 7.65 -5.50 2.25
C ALA A 339 8.02 -4.08 1.78
N ALA A 340 7.92 -3.81 0.48
CA ALA A 340 8.15 -2.47 -0.08
C ALA A 340 7.13 -1.45 0.46
N THR A 341 5.84 -1.81 0.43
CA THR A 341 4.75 -0.97 0.93
C THR A 341 4.74 -0.86 2.46
N CYS A 342 5.30 -1.84 3.18
CA CYS A 342 5.55 -1.72 4.62
C CYS A 342 6.43 -0.51 4.96
N LEU A 343 7.46 -0.26 4.15
CA LEU A 343 8.32 0.90 4.32
C LEU A 343 7.63 2.17 3.81
N GLY A 344 6.96 2.11 2.65
CA GLY A 344 6.24 3.26 2.09
C GLY A 344 5.15 3.81 3.02
N GLY A 345 4.29 2.94 3.59
CA GLY A 345 3.28 3.35 4.58
C GLY A 345 3.91 4.02 5.79
N ALA A 346 4.89 3.35 6.41
CA ALA A 346 5.61 3.86 7.56
C ALA A 346 6.29 5.21 7.30
N ILE A 347 6.74 5.50 6.08
CA ILE A 347 7.33 6.79 5.71
C ILE A 347 6.25 7.87 5.67
N ARG A 348 5.10 7.64 5.02
CA ARG A 348 4.05 8.66 4.86
C ARG A 348 3.45 9.14 6.18
N ASP A 349 3.42 8.30 7.19
CA ASP A 349 2.95 8.65 8.53
C ASP A 349 3.69 9.87 9.12
N PRO A 350 5.04 9.87 9.30
CA PRO A 350 5.78 11.07 9.64
C PRO A 350 5.66 12.24 8.64
N LEU A 351 5.44 11.97 7.34
CA LEU A 351 5.21 13.05 6.37
C LEU A 351 3.92 13.82 6.68
N SER A 352 2.90 13.17 7.25
CA SER A 352 1.71 13.89 7.71
C SER A 352 2.10 14.98 8.71
N GLY A 353 3.09 14.73 9.57
CA GLY A 353 3.71 15.72 10.47
C GLY A 353 4.67 16.71 9.79
N ARG A 354 4.68 16.79 8.46
CA ARG A 354 5.60 17.62 7.65
C ARG A 354 7.08 17.26 7.84
N THR A 355 7.36 16.06 8.34
CA THR A 355 8.73 15.61 8.58
C THR A 355 9.38 14.99 7.35
N TYR A 356 10.71 15.07 7.29
CA TYR A 356 11.52 14.31 6.35
C TYR A 356 12.05 13.06 7.06
N VAL A 357 11.95 11.90 6.42
CA VAL A 357 12.41 10.64 7.02
C VAL A 357 13.90 10.44 6.77
N TYR A 358 14.67 10.28 7.85
CA TYR A 358 16.13 10.19 7.79
C TYR A 358 16.66 8.77 7.95
N GLN A 359 15.93 7.92 8.67
CA GLN A 359 16.38 6.56 8.97
C GLN A 359 15.22 5.56 8.93
N ALA A 360 15.50 4.37 8.40
CA ALA A 360 14.64 3.20 8.48
C ALA A 360 15.29 2.07 9.29
N MET A 361 14.45 1.17 9.79
CA MET A 361 14.83 -0.07 10.46
C MET A 361 13.89 -1.19 9.99
N ARG A 362 14.45 -2.38 9.80
CA ARG A 362 13.72 -3.59 9.41
C ARG A 362 13.91 -4.67 10.47
N VAL A 363 12.85 -5.01 11.19
CA VAL A 363 12.87 -6.03 12.24
C VAL A 363 11.83 -7.09 11.91
N THR A 364 12.27 -8.29 11.52
CA THR A 364 11.38 -9.28 10.89
C THR A 364 11.46 -10.63 11.56
N GLY A 365 10.48 -11.49 11.28
CA GLY A 365 10.40 -12.85 11.79
C GLY A 365 9.95 -13.81 10.71
N ALA A 366 10.64 -14.94 10.58
CA ALA A 366 10.34 -15.96 9.57
C ALA A 366 10.54 -17.37 10.15
N ALA A 367 10.00 -18.40 9.48
CA ALA A 367 10.42 -19.77 9.77
C ALA A 367 11.70 -20.10 9.00
N ASP A 368 12.25 -21.29 9.24
CA ASP A 368 13.50 -21.75 8.63
C ASP A 368 13.46 -21.68 7.08
N PRO A 369 14.27 -20.79 6.44
CA PRO A 369 14.29 -20.62 4.99
C PRO A 369 15.08 -21.71 4.27
N THR A 370 15.71 -22.66 4.99
CA THR A 370 16.50 -23.74 4.40
C THR A 370 15.68 -24.98 4.05
N LYS A 371 14.41 -25.02 4.48
CA LYS A 371 13.51 -26.14 4.20
C LYS A 371 13.25 -26.35 2.71
N SER A 372 13.05 -27.62 2.35
CA SER A 372 12.79 -28.01 0.98
C SER A 372 11.39 -27.58 0.51
N LEU A 373 11.20 -27.50 -0.81
CA LEU A 373 9.88 -27.24 -1.40
C LEU A 373 8.83 -28.26 -0.96
N LYS A 374 9.24 -29.53 -0.73
CA LYS A 374 8.36 -30.63 -0.29
C LYS A 374 7.79 -30.43 1.12
N GLU A 375 8.48 -29.65 1.95
CA GLU A 375 8.06 -29.34 3.33
C GLU A 375 7.25 -28.03 3.40
N THR A 376 7.04 -27.36 2.27
CA THR A 376 6.24 -26.14 2.21
C THR A 376 4.77 -26.49 2.39
N MET A 377 4.06 -25.72 3.21
CA MET A 377 2.62 -25.91 3.42
C MET A 377 1.87 -25.76 2.09
N PRO A 378 0.90 -26.63 1.78
CA PRO A 378 0.08 -26.49 0.57
C PRO A 378 -0.55 -25.09 0.48
N GLY A 379 -0.42 -24.46 -0.69
CA GLY A 379 -0.94 -23.10 -0.94
C GLY A 379 -0.07 -21.95 -0.43
N LYS A 380 1.08 -22.22 0.21
CA LYS A 380 2.06 -21.18 0.60
C LYS A 380 3.25 -21.11 -0.34
N LEU A 381 3.83 -19.91 -0.42
CA LEU A 381 5.17 -19.73 -0.96
C LEU A 381 6.22 -20.39 -0.04
N PRO A 382 7.32 -20.92 -0.61
CA PRO A 382 8.44 -21.42 0.19
C PRO A 382 9.03 -20.33 1.08
N GLN A 383 9.43 -20.67 2.31
CA GLN A 383 9.99 -19.70 3.26
C GLN A 383 11.20 -18.95 2.71
N ARG A 384 12.07 -19.62 1.94
CA ARG A 384 13.19 -18.97 1.23
C ARG A 384 12.74 -17.87 0.28
N LYS A 385 11.67 -18.13 -0.49
CA LYS A 385 11.13 -17.18 -1.47
C LYS A 385 10.60 -15.96 -0.72
N ILE A 386 9.84 -16.17 0.35
CA ILE A 386 9.31 -15.10 1.21
C ILE A 386 10.43 -14.25 1.82
N VAL A 387 11.44 -14.89 2.43
CA VAL A 387 12.56 -14.19 3.10
C VAL A 387 13.36 -13.34 2.11
N ARG A 388 13.84 -13.94 1.00
CA ARG A 388 14.68 -13.24 0.03
C ARG A 388 13.92 -12.13 -0.69
N THR A 389 12.71 -12.42 -1.13
CA THR A 389 11.91 -11.49 -1.94
C THR A 389 11.40 -10.31 -1.09
N ALA A 390 11.07 -10.52 0.19
CA ALA A 390 10.73 -9.43 1.10
C ALA A 390 11.93 -8.50 1.39
N ALA A 391 13.11 -9.07 1.61
CA ALA A 391 14.33 -8.27 1.78
C ALA A 391 14.64 -7.44 0.52
N GLU A 392 14.45 -8.03 -0.67
CA GLU A 392 14.61 -7.37 -1.96
C GLU A 392 13.59 -6.23 -2.14
N GLY A 393 12.31 -6.45 -1.81
CA GLY A 393 11.25 -5.43 -1.86
C GLY A 393 11.51 -4.25 -0.93
N TYR A 394 11.79 -4.52 0.35
CA TYR A 394 12.07 -3.48 1.34
C TYR A 394 13.30 -2.63 0.94
N SER A 395 14.39 -3.30 0.55
CA SER A 395 15.62 -2.60 0.15
C SER A 395 15.47 -1.85 -1.16
N SER A 396 14.73 -2.38 -2.14
CA SER A 396 14.40 -1.68 -3.38
C SER A 396 13.71 -0.36 -3.10
N TYR A 397 12.70 -0.36 -2.22
CA TYR A 397 11.96 0.84 -1.86
C TYR A 397 12.86 1.88 -1.16
N GLY A 398 13.59 1.46 -0.11
CA GLY A 398 14.50 2.32 0.64
C GLY A 398 15.62 2.92 -0.22
N ASN A 399 16.20 2.13 -1.12
CA ASN A 399 17.27 2.60 -2.00
C ASN A 399 16.78 3.64 -3.00
N GLN A 400 15.61 3.42 -3.62
CA GLN A 400 15.06 4.34 -4.61
C GLN A 400 14.62 5.67 -3.99
N ILE A 401 14.04 5.62 -2.79
CA ILE A 401 13.67 6.83 -2.07
C ILE A 401 14.88 7.56 -1.47
N GLY A 402 16.02 6.86 -1.35
CA GLY A 402 17.28 7.39 -0.80
C GLY A 402 17.31 7.39 0.73
N LEU A 403 16.67 6.39 1.35
CA LEU A 403 16.57 6.23 2.80
C LEU A 403 17.49 5.11 3.29
N ALA A 404 18.37 5.42 4.24
CA ALA A 404 19.25 4.43 4.82
C ALA A 404 18.51 3.53 5.82
N THR A 405 18.55 2.21 5.60
CA THR A 405 18.10 1.23 6.59
C THR A 405 19.25 0.88 7.53
N GLY A 406 19.29 1.53 8.70
CA GLY A 406 20.43 1.44 9.62
C GLY A 406 20.45 0.19 10.50
N LEU A 407 19.28 -0.41 10.78
CA LEU A 407 19.16 -1.65 11.55
C LEU A 407 18.37 -2.67 10.74
N VAL A 408 18.94 -3.86 10.55
CA VAL A 408 18.27 -5.00 9.93
C VAL A 408 18.47 -6.21 10.83
N ASN A 409 17.38 -6.80 11.31
CA ASN A 409 17.41 -8.00 12.15
C ASN A 409 16.25 -8.92 11.80
N GLU A 410 16.53 -10.20 11.56
CA GLU A 410 15.51 -11.21 11.25
C GLU A 410 15.61 -12.39 12.23
N VAL A 411 14.49 -12.69 12.90
CA VAL A 411 14.39 -13.76 13.89
C VAL A 411 13.78 -15.01 13.25
N TYR A 412 14.49 -16.14 13.32
CA TYR A 412 13.95 -17.41 12.83
C TYR A 412 13.30 -18.22 13.95
N HIS A 413 12.02 -18.54 13.79
CA HIS A 413 11.27 -19.35 14.76
C HIS A 413 10.21 -20.23 14.07
N PRO A 414 10.01 -21.50 14.48
CA PRO A 414 9.04 -22.39 13.86
C PRO A 414 7.60 -21.84 13.82
N ASN A 415 7.19 -21.04 14.81
CA ASN A 415 5.84 -20.48 14.87
C ASN A 415 5.56 -19.39 13.81
N TYR A 416 6.58 -18.89 13.11
CA TYR A 416 6.38 -17.99 11.97
C TYR A 416 6.07 -18.77 10.67
N VAL A 417 5.96 -20.10 10.71
CA VAL A 417 5.70 -20.91 9.51
C VAL A 417 4.35 -20.61 8.88
N ALA A 418 3.35 -20.25 9.69
CA ALA A 418 2.01 -19.91 9.22
C ALA A 418 1.97 -18.49 8.63
N LYS A 419 2.63 -17.54 9.29
CA LYS A 419 2.67 -16.13 8.88
C LYS A 419 3.97 -15.49 9.36
N ARG A 420 4.68 -14.81 8.47
CA ARG A 420 5.87 -14.03 8.80
C ARG A 420 5.50 -12.76 9.57
N MET A 421 6.50 -12.19 10.21
CA MET A 421 6.46 -10.85 10.76
C MET A 421 7.30 -9.93 9.87
N GLU A 422 6.68 -8.93 9.26
CA GLU A 422 7.34 -7.86 8.50
C GLU A 422 7.07 -6.54 9.22
N ILE A 423 8.10 -5.96 9.86
CA ILE A 423 8.01 -4.67 10.55
C ILE A 423 8.99 -3.70 9.92
N GLY A 424 8.48 -2.56 9.48
CA GLY A 424 9.24 -1.38 9.13
C GLY A 424 9.11 -0.34 10.24
N ALA A 425 10.21 0.28 10.63
CA ALA A 425 10.20 1.44 11.52
C ALA A 425 11.01 2.58 10.92
N VAL A 426 10.59 3.81 11.18
CA VAL A 426 11.23 5.00 10.63
C VAL A 426 11.37 6.10 11.69
N ILE A 427 12.34 6.97 11.44
CA ILE A 427 12.57 8.19 12.22
C ILE A 427 12.60 9.37 11.25
N GLY A 428 11.73 10.34 11.49
CA GLY A 428 11.64 11.59 10.75
C GLY A 428 11.89 12.80 11.63
N ALA A 429 12.24 13.92 11.01
CA ALA A 429 12.34 15.20 11.72
C ALA A 429 11.99 16.41 10.84
N ALA A 430 11.53 17.49 11.48
CA ALA A 430 11.33 18.80 10.87
C ALA A 430 11.57 19.94 11.88
N PRO A 431 11.99 21.14 11.42
CA PRO A 431 11.99 22.32 12.26
C PRO A 431 10.58 22.60 12.78
N LYS A 432 10.39 22.77 14.09
CA LYS A 432 9.07 22.96 14.70
C LYS A 432 8.34 24.18 14.14
N LYS A 433 9.08 25.24 13.81
CA LYS A 433 8.55 26.47 13.21
C LYS A 433 7.87 26.27 11.84
N ASN A 434 8.20 25.17 11.13
CA ASN A 434 7.67 24.88 9.80
C ASN A 434 6.34 24.13 9.87
N VAL A 435 6.01 23.52 11.01
CA VAL A 435 4.83 22.67 11.17
C VAL A 435 3.74 23.44 11.90
N LYS A 436 2.72 23.85 11.16
CA LYS A 436 1.52 24.46 11.72
C LYS A 436 0.55 23.38 12.19
N ARG A 437 -0.08 23.58 13.35
CA ARG A 437 -1.16 22.72 13.88
C ARG A 437 -2.44 23.56 13.97
N LEU A 438 -3.20 23.64 12.88
CA LEU A 438 -4.40 24.49 12.77
C LEU A 438 -5.68 23.65 12.63
N SER A 439 -6.85 24.27 12.84
CA SER A 439 -8.15 23.64 12.55
C SER A 439 -8.42 23.56 11.05
N SER A 440 -9.39 22.72 10.68
CA SER A 440 -9.95 22.69 9.33
C SER A 440 -11.22 23.53 9.34
N ASP A 441 -11.18 24.71 8.74
CA ASP A 441 -12.24 25.70 8.80
C ASP A 441 -13.14 25.60 7.55
N PRO A 442 -14.45 25.90 7.65
CA PRO A 442 -15.33 25.94 6.50
C PRO A 442 -14.77 26.82 5.37
N GLY A 443 -14.75 26.28 4.15
CA GLY A 443 -14.16 26.91 2.99
C GLY A 443 -12.73 26.47 2.68
N ASP A 444 -12.01 25.85 3.62
CA ASP A 444 -10.69 25.27 3.35
C ASP A 444 -10.74 24.24 2.23
N VAL A 445 -9.66 24.17 1.46
CA VAL A 445 -9.54 23.27 0.30
C VAL A 445 -8.75 22.04 0.68
N ILE A 446 -9.24 20.87 0.27
CA ILE A 446 -8.49 19.61 0.35
C ILE A 446 -7.82 19.32 -0.98
N ILE A 447 -6.50 19.16 -0.94
CA ILE A 447 -5.69 18.77 -2.09
C ILE A 447 -5.28 17.31 -1.93
N LEU A 448 -5.56 16.49 -2.95
CA LEU A 448 -4.96 15.17 -3.12
C LEU A 448 -3.64 15.37 -3.87
N LEU A 449 -2.56 14.91 -3.26
CA LEU A 449 -1.19 15.03 -3.77
C LEU A 449 -0.57 13.64 -3.94
N GLY A 450 0.10 13.38 -5.07
CA GLY A 450 0.89 12.17 -5.28
C GLY A 450 0.34 11.23 -6.35
N GLY A 451 0.30 9.93 -6.04
CA GLY A 451 -0.02 8.86 -6.97
C GLY A 451 -1.45 8.87 -7.52
N ARG A 452 -1.64 8.27 -8.70
CA ARG A 452 -2.96 8.07 -9.31
C ARG A 452 -3.70 6.89 -8.69
N THR A 453 -5.02 6.94 -8.71
CA THR A 453 -5.93 5.95 -8.11
C THR A 453 -6.20 4.80 -9.08
N GLY A 454 -6.06 3.56 -8.62
CA GLY A 454 -6.40 2.31 -9.29
C GLY A 454 -7.32 1.45 -8.43
N ARG A 455 -7.51 0.17 -8.78
CA ARG A 455 -8.23 -0.81 -7.94
C ARG A 455 -7.35 -1.40 -6.83
N ASP A 456 -6.19 -0.81 -6.57
CA ASP A 456 -5.22 -1.32 -5.61
C ASP A 456 -5.82 -1.29 -4.21
N GLY A 457 -5.83 -2.44 -3.53
CA GLY A 457 -6.29 -2.56 -2.15
C GLY A 457 -7.76 -2.21 -1.92
N CYS A 458 -8.61 -2.22 -2.95
CA CYS A 458 -10.06 -2.10 -2.74
C CYS A 458 -10.57 -3.26 -1.86
N GLY A 459 -10.80 -3.00 -0.58
CA GLY A 459 -11.10 -4.04 0.42
C GLY A 459 -9.86 -4.66 1.08
N GLY A 460 -8.68 -4.06 0.99
CA GLY A 460 -7.46 -4.52 1.64
C GLY A 460 -7.56 -4.51 3.17
N ALA A 461 -8.06 -3.42 3.76
CA ALA A 461 -8.32 -3.34 5.20
C ALA A 461 -9.29 -4.44 5.70
N THR A 462 -10.33 -4.73 4.91
CA THR A 462 -11.31 -5.78 5.25
C THR A 462 -10.75 -7.18 5.01
N GLY A 463 -9.93 -7.38 3.97
CA GLY A 463 -9.22 -8.63 3.67
C GLY A 463 -8.18 -9.00 4.73
N SER A 464 -7.39 -8.03 5.20
CA SER A 464 -6.38 -8.23 6.25
C SER A 464 -6.98 -8.67 7.60
N SER A 465 -8.26 -8.37 7.81
CA SER A 465 -9.04 -8.73 9.00
C SER A 465 -9.65 -10.14 8.94
N LYS A 466 -9.51 -10.88 7.81
CA LYS A 466 -10.09 -12.22 7.61
C LYS A 466 -9.07 -13.35 7.79
N ALA A 467 -9.54 -14.55 8.16
CA ALA A 467 -8.72 -15.74 8.29
C ALA A 467 -8.34 -16.35 6.93
N HIS A 468 -7.16 -16.95 6.83
CA HIS A 468 -6.66 -17.56 5.58
C HIS A 468 -7.33 -18.90 5.28
N THR A 469 -7.90 -19.04 4.07
CA THR A 469 -8.36 -20.31 3.52
C THR A 469 -7.80 -20.50 2.10
N SER A 470 -7.75 -21.74 1.61
CA SER A 470 -7.25 -22.02 0.24
C SER A 470 -8.09 -21.37 -0.87
N GLU A 471 -9.33 -20.97 -0.57
CA GLU A 471 -10.26 -20.33 -1.51
C GLU A 471 -10.01 -18.82 -1.67
N SER A 472 -9.30 -18.16 -0.74
CA SER A 472 -9.09 -16.70 -0.78
C SER A 472 -8.05 -16.24 -1.81
N LEU A 473 -7.17 -17.13 -2.29
CA LEU A 473 -6.02 -16.80 -3.13
C LEU A 473 -6.39 -16.18 -4.49
N THR A 474 -7.55 -16.50 -5.06
CA THR A 474 -8.01 -15.94 -6.35
C THR A 474 -8.66 -14.57 -6.20
N THR A 475 -9.19 -14.23 -5.02
CA THR A 475 -9.76 -12.91 -4.69
C THR A 475 -8.72 -11.92 -4.18
N CYS A 476 -7.60 -12.38 -3.60
CA CYS A 476 -6.55 -11.54 -3.00
C CYS A 476 -5.69 -10.74 -4.02
N GLY A 477 -5.79 -11.00 -5.33
CA GLY A 477 -4.98 -10.28 -6.32
C GLY A 477 -5.26 -8.77 -6.38
N ALA A 478 -6.46 -8.34 -5.96
CA ALA A 478 -6.82 -6.93 -5.80
C ALA A 478 -6.27 -6.30 -4.51
N GLU A 479 -5.93 -7.12 -3.51
CA GLU A 479 -5.43 -6.67 -2.20
C GLU A 479 -3.93 -6.37 -2.20
N VAL A 480 -3.20 -6.87 -3.22
CA VAL A 480 -1.75 -6.66 -3.31
C VAL A 480 -1.44 -5.26 -3.85
N GLN A 481 -0.90 -4.44 -2.95
CA GLN A 481 -0.42 -3.10 -3.23
C GLN A 481 1.04 -3.15 -3.72
N LYS A 482 1.34 -2.40 -4.78
CA LYS A 482 2.70 -2.17 -5.27
C LYS A 482 3.03 -0.69 -5.14
N GLY A 483 4.15 -0.41 -4.49
CA GLY A 483 4.60 0.95 -4.28
C GLY A 483 5.42 1.52 -5.46
N ASN A 484 5.43 2.85 -5.58
CA ASN A 484 6.18 3.68 -6.49
C ASN A 484 7.06 4.66 -5.67
N ALA A 485 8.18 4.14 -5.19
CA ALA A 485 9.17 4.89 -4.39
C ALA A 485 9.63 6.22 -5.04
N PRO A 486 9.82 6.33 -6.37
CA PRO A 486 10.10 7.60 -7.01
C PRO A 486 9.04 8.68 -6.76
N THR A 487 7.75 8.33 -6.78
CA THR A 487 6.65 9.26 -6.46
C THR A 487 6.73 9.69 -5.00
N GLU A 488 6.97 8.76 -4.08
CA GLU A 488 7.10 9.09 -2.66
C GLU A 488 8.34 9.94 -2.35
N ARG A 489 9.44 9.74 -3.08
CA ARG A 489 10.64 10.58 -2.97
C ARG A 489 10.32 12.03 -3.26
N LYS A 490 9.52 12.28 -4.30
CA LYS A 490 9.08 13.64 -4.65
C LYS A 490 8.21 14.23 -3.53
N LEU A 491 7.33 13.43 -2.91
CA LEU A 491 6.53 13.87 -1.74
C LEU A 491 7.45 14.32 -0.60
N GLN A 492 8.42 13.49 -0.21
CA GLN A 492 9.38 13.85 0.84
C GLN A 492 10.16 15.13 0.53
N ARG A 493 10.59 15.31 -0.72
CA ARG A 493 11.29 16.53 -1.15
C ARG A 493 10.39 17.76 -1.04
N LEU A 494 9.14 17.65 -1.46
CA LEU A 494 8.17 18.74 -1.39
C LEU A 494 7.90 19.16 0.07
N PHE A 495 7.69 18.20 0.98
CA PHE A 495 7.39 18.47 2.39
C PHE A 495 8.58 19.05 3.15
N ARG A 496 9.81 18.82 2.68
CA ARG A 496 11.02 19.43 3.26
C ARG A 496 11.13 20.94 2.99
N ARG A 497 10.41 21.47 2.01
CA ARG A 497 10.44 22.90 1.65
C ARG A 497 9.68 23.71 2.70
N GLU A 498 10.34 24.68 3.32
CA GLU A 498 9.73 25.54 4.35
C GLU A 498 8.55 26.33 3.79
N GLU A 499 8.67 26.82 2.56
CA GLU A 499 7.61 27.56 1.85
C GLU A 499 6.39 26.70 1.49
N VAL A 500 6.49 25.38 1.56
CA VAL A 500 5.37 24.45 1.41
C VAL A 500 4.82 24.04 2.77
N ALA A 501 5.68 23.55 3.66
CA ALA A 501 5.30 23.02 4.97
C ALA A 501 4.49 24.04 5.79
N THR A 502 4.87 25.32 5.71
CA THR A 502 4.21 26.42 6.42
C THR A 502 2.84 26.81 5.84
N LEU A 503 2.45 26.32 4.65
CA LEU A 503 1.14 26.57 4.06
C LEU A 503 0.11 25.48 4.43
N ILE A 504 0.56 24.37 5.01
CA ILE A 504 -0.29 23.22 5.33
C ILE A 504 -0.91 23.42 6.72
N LYS A 505 -2.24 23.47 6.80
CA LYS A 505 -2.99 23.59 8.07
C LYS A 505 -3.06 22.24 8.78
N LYS A 506 -3.45 21.20 8.02
CA LYS A 506 -3.47 19.79 8.42
C LYS A 506 -3.09 18.88 7.26
N CYS A 507 -2.62 17.68 7.56
CA CYS A 507 -2.28 16.67 6.58
C CYS A 507 -2.63 15.26 7.08
N ASN A 508 -2.99 14.38 6.16
CA ASN A 508 -3.14 12.95 6.43
C ASN A 508 -2.52 12.14 5.29
N ASP A 509 -2.07 10.93 5.58
CA ASP A 509 -1.64 9.98 4.55
C ASP A 509 -2.82 9.17 4.01
N PHE A 510 -2.69 8.65 2.80
CA PHE A 510 -3.61 7.63 2.30
C PHE A 510 -3.06 6.24 2.64
N GLY A 511 -3.74 5.58 3.57
CA GLY A 511 -3.57 4.17 3.90
C GLY A 511 -4.85 3.38 3.64
N ALA A 512 -5.36 2.72 4.69
CA ALA A 512 -6.59 1.94 4.66
C ALA A 512 -7.82 2.81 4.36
N GLY A 513 -8.70 2.33 3.45
CA GLY A 513 -9.95 3.00 3.09
C GLY A 513 -9.86 4.27 2.25
N GLY A 514 -8.67 4.63 1.77
CA GLY A 514 -8.52 5.57 0.66
C GLY A 514 -9.09 6.97 0.93
N VAL A 515 -9.77 7.53 -0.08
CA VAL A 515 -10.40 8.86 -0.01
C VAL A 515 -11.36 8.97 1.16
N SER A 516 -12.12 7.90 1.43
CA SER A 516 -13.16 7.92 2.45
C SER A 516 -12.62 8.13 3.85
N VAL A 517 -11.50 7.49 4.19
CA VAL A 517 -10.87 7.59 5.51
C VAL A 517 -9.90 8.77 5.56
N ALA A 518 -8.96 8.83 4.62
CA ALA A 518 -7.86 9.82 4.67
C ALA A 518 -8.37 11.26 4.62
N ILE A 519 -9.31 11.57 3.72
CA ILE A 519 -9.94 12.90 3.65
C ILE A 519 -10.99 13.04 4.75
N GLY A 520 -11.75 11.97 5.04
CA GLY A 520 -12.76 11.95 6.09
C GLY A 520 -12.22 12.34 7.46
N GLU A 521 -10.99 11.97 7.81
CA GLU A 521 -10.40 12.32 9.12
C GLU A 521 -9.96 13.79 9.24
N LEU A 522 -9.84 14.52 8.13
CA LEU A 522 -9.33 15.89 8.14
C LEU A 522 -10.34 16.92 8.64
N ALA A 523 -11.64 16.70 8.45
CA ALA A 523 -12.68 17.63 8.87
C ALA A 523 -14.03 16.93 9.11
N ALA A 524 -14.87 17.50 9.98
CA ALA A 524 -16.19 16.96 10.27
C ALA A 524 -17.17 17.10 9.08
N GLY A 525 -17.09 18.22 8.36
CA GLY A 525 -17.91 18.53 7.19
C GLY A 525 -17.08 18.59 5.91
N LEU A 526 -17.46 17.79 4.90
CA LEU A 526 -16.70 17.63 3.65
C LEU A 526 -17.64 17.47 2.46
N ASP A 527 -17.34 18.18 1.37
CA ASP A 527 -17.91 17.94 0.04
C ASP A 527 -16.80 17.52 -0.92
N ILE A 528 -16.77 16.23 -1.25
CA ILE A 528 -15.72 15.57 -2.03
C ILE A 528 -16.24 15.29 -3.45
N ASN A 529 -15.49 15.72 -4.46
CA ASN A 529 -15.76 15.39 -5.85
C ASN A 529 -14.81 14.29 -6.35
N LEU A 530 -15.33 13.07 -6.48
CA LEU A 530 -14.58 11.90 -6.93
C LEU A 530 -14.22 11.96 -8.42
N ASP A 531 -14.89 12.79 -9.23
CA ASP A 531 -14.53 12.98 -10.63
C ASP A 531 -13.17 13.67 -10.81
N LEU A 532 -12.72 14.41 -9.78
CA LEU A 532 -11.42 15.11 -9.77
C LEU A 532 -10.26 14.21 -9.31
N VAL A 533 -10.55 13.02 -8.76
CA VAL A 533 -9.51 12.10 -8.30
C VAL A 533 -8.72 11.56 -9.50
N PRO A 534 -7.39 11.73 -9.57
CA PRO A 534 -6.57 11.20 -10.66
C PRO A 534 -6.65 9.68 -10.76
N LYS A 535 -6.72 9.14 -11.98
CA LYS A 535 -6.97 7.71 -12.25
C LYS A 535 -5.81 7.09 -13.04
N LYS A 536 -5.38 5.88 -12.66
CA LYS A 536 -4.37 5.11 -13.40
C LYS A 536 -4.90 4.66 -14.76
N TYR A 537 -6.18 4.27 -14.82
CA TYR A 537 -6.87 3.80 -16.01
C TYR A 537 -8.37 4.14 -15.92
N ALA A 538 -9.04 4.16 -17.08
CA ALA A 538 -10.50 4.32 -17.16
C ALA A 538 -11.23 3.08 -16.61
N GLY A 539 -12.53 3.20 -16.32
CA GLY A 539 -13.32 2.05 -15.84
C GLY A 539 -13.45 1.91 -14.33
N LEU A 540 -12.86 2.82 -13.53
CA LEU A 540 -13.06 2.87 -12.08
C LEU A 540 -14.43 3.47 -11.74
N ASP A 541 -15.22 2.74 -10.96
CA ASP A 541 -16.51 3.24 -10.47
C ASP A 541 -16.37 4.18 -9.25
N GLY A 542 -17.47 4.83 -8.86
CA GLY A 542 -17.47 5.76 -7.72
C GLY A 542 -17.14 5.09 -6.38
N THR A 543 -17.47 3.81 -6.19
CA THR A 543 -17.12 3.06 -4.98
C THR A 543 -15.62 2.77 -4.94
N GLU A 544 -15.07 2.28 -6.05
CA GLU A 544 -13.63 2.01 -6.20
C GLU A 544 -12.81 3.28 -5.95
N LEU A 545 -13.23 4.42 -6.48
CA LEU A 545 -12.56 5.71 -6.22
C LEU A 545 -12.62 6.13 -4.75
N ALA A 546 -13.73 5.87 -4.06
CA ALA A 546 -13.91 6.25 -2.66
C ALA A 546 -13.05 5.43 -1.70
N ILE A 547 -12.88 4.13 -1.95
CA ILE A 547 -12.23 3.20 -0.99
C ILE A 547 -10.87 2.68 -1.45
N SER A 548 -10.41 3.02 -2.66
CA SER A 548 -9.11 2.56 -3.18
C SER A 548 -7.96 2.95 -2.27
N GLU A 549 -7.08 2.00 -2.00
CA GLU A 549 -5.89 2.12 -1.13
C GLU A 549 -4.61 2.28 -1.97
N SER A 550 -4.72 2.82 -3.19
CA SER A 550 -3.56 3.14 -4.03
C SER A 550 -2.53 3.97 -3.26
N GLN A 551 -1.28 3.60 -3.46
CA GLN A 551 -0.10 4.30 -2.98
C GLN A 551 0.36 5.30 -4.08
N GLU A 552 1.14 6.35 -3.83
CA GLU A 552 1.56 7.02 -2.61
C GLU A 552 0.88 8.39 -2.61
N ARG A 553 -0.14 8.56 -1.77
CA ARG A 553 -1.00 9.74 -1.79
C ARG A 553 -1.01 10.41 -0.42
N MET A 554 -1.14 11.73 -0.41
CA MET A 554 -1.30 12.57 0.78
C MET A 554 -2.51 13.49 0.58
N ALA A 555 -3.22 13.81 1.66
CA ALA A 555 -4.30 14.78 1.69
C ALA A 555 -3.87 16.01 2.49
N LEU A 556 -3.95 17.20 1.87
CA LEU A 556 -3.55 18.47 2.49
C LEU A 556 -4.77 19.37 2.71
N VAL A 557 -4.92 19.92 3.91
CA VAL A 557 -5.85 21.02 4.20
C VAL A 557 -5.08 22.34 4.08
N VAL A 558 -5.57 23.24 3.23
CA VAL A 558 -4.93 24.55 2.99
C VAL A 558 -5.97 25.65 2.88
N ASP A 559 -5.55 26.87 3.20
CA ASP A 559 -6.35 28.06 2.94
C ASP A 559 -6.58 28.22 1.42
N PRO A 560 -7.78 28.63 0.96
CA PRO A 560 -8.10 28.74 -0.46
C PRO A 560 -7.14 29.64 -1.25
N ALA A 561 -6.64 30.69 -0.59
CA ALA A 561 -5.70 31.64 -1.18
C ALA A 561 -4.30 31.05 -1.45
N ASP A 562 -3.95 29.95 -0.78
CA ASP A 562 -2.64 29.30 -0.90
C ASP A 562 -2.70 28.01 -1.74
N ALA A 563 -3.89 27.51 -2.06
CA ALA A 563 -4.07 26.27 -2.82
C ALA A 563 -3.35 26.29 -4.18
N ASP A 564 -3.40 27.38 -4.93
CA ASP A 564 -2.72 27.47 -6.23
C ASP A 564 -1.20 27.53 -6.11
N LYS A 565 -0.66 28.04 -4.99
CA LYS A 565 0.77 28.03 -4.71
C LYS A 565 1.27 26.62 -4.45
N ILE A 566 0.53 25.83 -3.66
CA ILE A 566 0.84 24.41 -3.42
C ILE A 566 0.84 23.62 -4.74
N LEU A 567 -0.15 23.84 -5.61
CA LEU A 567 -0.19 23.22 -6.94
C LEU A 567 1.00 23.63 -7.82
N ALA A 568 1.49 24.87 -7.71
CA ALA A 568 2.70 25.30 -8.40
C ALA A 568 3.95 24.58 -7.87
N TYR A 569 4.13 24.50 -6.55
CA TYR A 569 5.26 23.81 -5.95
C TYR A 569 5.25 22.30 -6.21
N ALA A 570 4.08 21.66 -6.24
CA ALA A 570 3.95 20.26 -6.63
C ALA A 570 4.42 20.03 -8.08
N ARG A 571 4.08 20.93 -9.01
CA ARG A 571 4.55 20.86 -10.41
C ARG A 571 6.07 20.98 -10.52
N GLU A 572 6.71 21.84 -9.73
CA GLU A 572 8.18 21.94 -9.69
C GLU A 572 8.86 20.61 -9.28
N GLU A 573 8.19 19.82 -8.43
CA GLU A 573 8.64 18.50 -8.00
C GLU A 573 8.17 17.35 -8.92
N ASN A 574 7.53 17.66 -10.06
CA ASN A 574 6.92 16.68 -10.96
C ASN A 574 5.91 15.76 -10.24
N LEU A 575 5.07 16.34 -9.38
CA LEU A 575 3.98 15.70 -8.65
C LEU A 575 2.62 16.17 -9.16
N GLU A 576 1.67 15.24 -9.22
CA GLU A 576 0.26 15.58 -9.44
C GLU A 576 -0.37 16.08 -8.14
N ALA A 577 -1.11 17.19 -8.23
CA ALA A 577 -1.85 17.77 -7.12
C ALA A 577 -3.19 18.29 -7.64
N VAL A 578 -4.30 17.85 -7.03
CA VAL A 578 -5.65 18.22 -7.45
C VAL A 578 -6.48 18.62 -6.24
N LYS A 579 -7.24 19.72 -6.37
CA LYS A 579 -8.25 20.12 -5.38
C LYS A 579 -9.43 19.18 -5.51
N VAL A 580 -9.68 18.33 -4.52
CA VAL A 580 -10.70 17.26 -4.60
C VAL A 580 -11.88 17.48 -3.66
N ALA A 581 -11.73 18.29 -2.61
CA ALA A 581 -12.80 18.55 -1.67
C ALA A 581 -12.74 19.95 -1.07
N THR A 582 -13.83 20.36 -0.45
CA THR A 582 -13.95 21.59 0.35
C THR A 582 -14.52 21.25 1.71
N VAL A 583 -13.98 21.88 2.77
CA VAL A 583 -14.50 21.77 4.12
C VAL A 583 -15.81 22.55 4.22
N THR A 584 -16.84 21.94 4.81
CA THR A 584 -18.18 22.53 4.91
C THR A 584 -18.58 22.76 6.37
N GLU A 585 -19.50 23.69 6.61
CA GLU A 585 -20.06 23.97 7.95
C GLU A 585 -20.91 22.80 8.46
N SER A 586 -21.61 22.11 7.55
CA SER A 586 -22.45 20.96 7.91
C SER A 586 -21.57 19.76 8.24
N PRO A 587 -21.70 19.13 9.43
CA PRO A 587 -20.89 17.98 9.84
C PRO A 587 -21.33 16.70 9.12
N ARG A 588 -21.17 16.68 7.79
CA ARG A 588 -21.52 15.56 6.92
C ARG A 588 -20.37 15.24 5.98
N LEU A 589 -20.20 13.95 5.72
CA LEU A 589 -19.30 13.45 4.68
C LEU A 589 -20.12 13.24 3.41
N VAL A 590 -19.93 14.12 2.43
CA VAL A 590 -20.60 14.06 1.13
C VAL A 590 -19.58 13.71 0.05
N MET A 591 -19.87 12.69 -0.75
CA MET A 591 -19.08 12.35 -1.94
C MET A 591 -19.96 12.32 -3.18
N LYS A 592 -19.50 13.00 -4.23
CA LYS A 592 -20.17 13.08 -5.52
C LYS A 592 -19.36 12.41 -6.60
N TRP A 593 -20.03 11.70 -7.48
CA TRP A 593 -19.46 11.09 -8.67
C TRP A 593 -20.45 11.21 -9.83
N ARG A 594 -19.98 11.70 -10.98
CA ARG A 594 -20.81 11.98 -12.17
C ARG A 594 -22.04 12.84 -11.85
N GLY A 595 -21.85 13.83 -10.96
CA GLY A 595 -22.91 14.73 -10.50
C GLY A 595 -23.94 14.12 -9.55
N LYS A 596 -23.81 12.84 -9.17
CA LYS A 596 -24.69 12.16 -8.20
C LYS A 596 -24.01 12.05 -6.85
N THR A 597 -24.75 12.28 -5.78
CA THR A 597 -24.28 12.00 -4.42
C THR A 597 -24.33 10.50 -4.17
N ILE A 598 -23.17 9.89 -3.92
CA ILE A 598 -23.05 8.46 -3.65
C ILE A 598 -22.70 8.16 -2.19
N VAL A 599 -22.24 9.16 -1.43
CA VAL A 599 -22.09 9.10 0.02
C VAL A 599 -22.65 10.37 0.61
N ASP A 600 -23.50 10.25 1.63
CA ASP A 600 -24.05 11.37 2.38
C ASP A 600 -24.30 10.94 3.84
N LEU A 601 -23.27 10.97 4.67
CA LEU A 601 -23.33 10.45 6.05
C LEU A 601 -23.22 11.56 7.07
N SER A 602 -24.07 11.52 8.10
CA SER A 602 -23.97 12.40 9.27
C SER A 602 -22.74 12.06 10.11
N ARG A 603 -22.08 13.08 10.66
CA ARG A 603 -20.97 12.97 11.62
C ARG A 603 -21.17 13.77 12.91
N ALA A 604 -22.40 14.26 13.11
CA ALA A 604 -22.82 15.02 14.28
C ALA A 604 -23.08 14.15 15.51
#